data_AF-A0A937VYH6-F1
#
_entry.id   AF-A0A937VYH6-F1
#
_cell.length_a   1.000
_cell.length_b   1.000
_cell.length_c   1.000
_cell.angle_alpha   90.00
_cell.angle_beta   90.00
_cell.angle_gamma   90.00
#
_symmetry.space_group_name_H-M   'P 1'
#
loop_
_entity.id
_entity.type
_entity.pdbx_description
1 polymer ?
#
loop_
_entity_poly.entity_id
_entity_poly.type
_entity_poly.pdbx_seq_one_letter_code
_entity_poly.pdbx_strand_id
1 'polypeptide(L)'
;MCISQISSTYFNGFSELYNFRQNNDLTNLVATLKVLSYFTIVIPLFCASLCLAESLCGRVSVITDPDFDQNIRNVAQNNGISSQSPRSSQPSFEQVMDCYHNYFKPQLNMANLRAYALSPDCSRHKETAKIYFNAEQMVSSDALRVAFQREPTNIAMGYNQYDKDQLQRLLGYQVGVYNDSSARKEDGSLFSRLPNTVSIYSETYLWPNPGQAGKKEVAILSLPAPALDTSEQPHYTYYIDNTQSRLNREKYKKEMDFLFKTIEQVLRDCRDSAFEGRGVQRLVLTKFGQNNFVAALGPQDREIAHECFKQAKNHFCQRIADLNIEVVLSVYGGNEPVQGWHDQIITGDILKSSRVGDLIINAWDPHSAPGNGNDSDHSFDGAIGKGTGVLLTQTSWLNNRLKQYESLVEV
;
A
#
# COMPACT_ATOMS: atom_id res chain seq x y z
N MET A 1 38.30 -38.80 11.10
CA MET A 1 37.69 -37.87 12.08
C MET A 1 36.29 -37.55 11.57
N CYS A 2 35.24 -37.80 12.34
CA CYS A 2 33.86 -37.54 11.89
C CYS A 2 33.58 -36.02 11.87
N ILE A 3 32.72 -35.52 10.97
CA ILE A 3 32.33 -34.10 10.91
C ILE A 3 31.81 -33.63 12.28
N SER A 4 31.06 -34.47 12.99
CA SER A 4 30.57 -34.17 14.34
C SER A 4 31.70 -33.95 15.36
N GLN A 5 32.81 -34.68 15.24
CA GLN A 5 33.98 -34.51 16.10
C GLN A 5 34.69 -33.19 15.79
N ILE A 6 34.89 -32.86 14.52
CA ILE A 6 35.51 -31.60 14.09
C ILE A 6 34.66 -30.41 14.57
N SER A 7 33.35 -30.47 14.37
CA SER A 7 32.42 -29.43 14.84
C SER A 7 32.48 -29.27 16.36
N SER A 8 32.43 -30.36 17.13
CA SER A 8 32.49 -30.28 18.59
C SER A 8 33.77 -29.63 19.11
N THR A 9 34.94 -29.97 18.53
CA THR A 9 36.22 -29.36 18.90
C THR A 9 36.33 -27.90 18.46
N TYR A 10 35.70 -27.56 17.34
CA TYR A 10 35.69 -26.20 16.81
C TYR A 10 34.81 -25.26 17.66
N PHE A 11 33.64 -25.73 18.12
CA PHE A 11 32.72 -24.94 18.95
C PHE A 11 33.18 -24.75 20.41
N ASN A 12 34.14 -25.54 20.88
CA ASN A 12 34.77 -25.32 22.18
C ASN A 12 35.51 -23.97 22.28
N GLY A 13 35.80 -23.31 21.15
CA GLY A 13 36.46 -21.99 21.14
C GLY A 13 35.75 -20.94 22.01
N PHE A 14 34.41 -20.95 22.09
CA PHE A 14 33.67 -20.03 22.96
C PHE A 14 33.87 -20.34 24.45
N SER A 15 33.87 -21.63 24.82
CA SER A 15 34.14 -22.04 26.21
C SER A 15 35.60 -21.83 26.61
N GLU A 16 36.53 -22.02 25.66
CA GLU A 16 37.95 -21.73 25.84
C GLU A 16 38.14 -20.23 26.08
N LEU A 17 37.50 -19.36 25.29
CA LEU A 17 37.59 -17.91 25.44
C LEU A 17 36.95 -17.41 26.74
N TYR A 18 35.87 -18.04 27.20
CA TYR A 18 35.24 -17.72 28.49
C TYR A 18 36.20 -17.93 29.68
N ASN A 19 37.08 -18.92 29.58
CA ASN A 19 38.09 -19.25 30.59
C ASN A 19 39.47 -18.63 30.30
N PHE A 20 39.56 -17.54 29.55
CA PHE A 20 40.85 -17.02 29.03
C PHE A 20 41.92 -16.77 30.10
N ARG A 21 41.52 -16.45 31.33
CA ARG A 21 42.45 -16.22 32.46
C ARG A 21 43.15 -17.49 32.96
N GLN A 22 42.60 -18.66 32.66
CA GLN A 22 43.12 -19.96 33.11
C GLN A 22 43.90 -20.69 32.01
N ASN A 23 43.87 -20.16 30.78
CA ASN A 23 44.53 -20.74 29.62
C ASN A 23 45.92 -20.14 29.40
N ASN A 24 46.79 -20.87 28.71
CA ASN A 24 48.02 -20.28 28.17
C ASN A 24 47.72 -19.41 26.92
N ASP A 25 48.69 -18.56 26.55
CA ASP A 25 48.55 -17.61 25.43
C ASP A 25 48.22 -18.28 24.10
N LEU A 26 48.78 -19.47 23.84
CA LEU A 26 48.53 -20.21 22.61
C LEU A 26 47.08 -20.70 22.54
N THR A 27 46.54 -21.23 23.64
CA THR A 27 45.14 -21.65 23.73
C THR A 27 44.20 -20.47 23.54
N ASN A 28 44.51 -19.31 24.13
CA ASN A 28 43.73 -18.08 23.96
C ASN A 28 43.75 -17.56 22.53
N LEU A 29 44.91 -17.59 21.87
CA LEU A 29 45.05 -17.21 20.47
C LEU A 29 44.22 -18.13 19.56
N VAL A 30 44.31 -19.45 19.75
CA VAL A 30 43.55 -20.43 18.98
C VAL A 30 42.05 -20.27 19.20
N ALA A 31 41.61 -20.08 20.45
CA ALA A 31 40.20 -19.82 20.77
C ALA A 31 39.69 -18.54 20.08
N THR A 32 40.47 -17.47 20.10
CA THR A 32 40.15 -16.20 19.43
C THR A 32 40.01 -16.39 17.92
N LEU A 33 40.94 -17.11 17.29
CA LEU A 33 40.90 -17.40 15.86
C LEU A 33 39.67 -18.24 15.48
N LYS A 34 39.31 -19.26 16.28
CA LYS A 34 38.08 -20.07 16.08
C LYS A 34 36.81 -19.20 16.13
N VAL A 35 36.73 -18.27 17.09
CA VAL A 35 35.59 -17.34 17.21
C VAL A 35 35.56 -16.38 16.02
N LEU A 36 36.70 -15.80 15.62
CA LEU A 36 36.78 -14.92 14.45
C LEU A 36 36.40 -15.63 13.15
N SER A 37 36.84 -16.87 12.93
CA SER A 37 36.47 -17.65 11.74
C SER A 37 34.99 -18.05 11.75
N TYR A 38 34.34 -18.14 12.91
CA TYR A 38 32.89 -18.32 12.98
C TYR A 38 32.13 -17.14 12.37
N PHE A 39 32.51 -15.91 12.71
CA PHE A 39 31.87 -14.69 12.20
C PHE A 39 32.27 -14.35 10.76
N THR A 40 33.48 -14.69 10.34
CA THR A 40 33.99 -14.30 9.02
C THR A 40 33.81 -15.36 7.93
N ILE A 41 33.67 -16.64 8.29
CA ILE A 41 33.59 -17.74 7.32
C ILE A 41 32.31 -18.56 7.49
N VAL A 42 32.04 -19.05 8.71
CA VAL A 42 30.94 -20.02 8.94
C VAL A 42 29.58 -19.37 8.75
N ILE A 43 29.33 -18.20 9.38
CA ILE A 43 28.05 -17.48 9.24
C ILE A 43 27.80 -17.07 7.77
N PRO A 44 28.75 -16.43 7.05
CA PRO A 44 28.54 -16.09 5.65
C PRO A 44 28.26 -17.29 4.73
N LEU A 45 28.95 -18.42 4.91
CA LEU A 45 28.69 -19.62 4.12
C LEU A 45 27.30 -20.22 4.39
N PHE A 46 26.84 -20.19 5.64
CA PHE A 46 25.49 -20.63 6.00
C PHE A 46 24.41 -19.72 5.42
N CYS A 47 24.61 -18.40 5.47
CA CYS A 47 23.69 -17.46 4.82
C CYS A 47 23.66 -17.66 3.29
N ALA A 48 24.83 -17.85 2.65
CA ALA A 48 24.91 -18.09 1.21
C ALA A 48 24.20 -19.38 0.78
N SER A 49 24.29 -20.46 1.57
CA SER A 49 23.60 -21.71 1.27
C SER A 49 22.08 -21.59 1.42
N LEU A 50 21.59 -20.83 2.40
CA LEU A 50 20.16 -20.52 2.54
C LEU A 50 19.64 -19.72 1.35
N CYS A 51 20.34 -18.66 0.92
CA CYS A 51 19.96 -17.87 -0.25
C CYS A 51 19.92 -18.72 -1.53
N LEU A 52 20.85 -19.67 -1.70
CA LEU A 52 20.85 -20.60 -2.83
C LEU A 52 19.66 -21.56 -2.78
N ALA A 53 19.32 -22.09 -1.60
CA ALA A 53 18.16 -22.97 -1.43
C ALA A 53 16.85 -22.26 -1.77
N GLU A 54 16.67 -21.01 -1.30
CA GLU A 54 15.48 -20.21 -1.64
C GLU A 54 15.38 -19.92 -3.14
N SER A 55 16.50 -19.56 -3.78
CA SER A 55 16.55 -19.32 -5.23
C SER A 55 16.19 -20.56 -6.05
N LEU A 56 16.61 -21.75 -5.59
CA LEU A 56 16.26 -23.02 -6.23
C LEU A 56 14.78 -23.39 -6.01
N CYS A 57 14.26 -23.24 -4.79
CA CYS A 57 12.85 -23.50 -4.50
C CYS A 57 11.92 -22.59 -5.29
N GLY A 58 12.24 -21.29 -5.40
CA GLY A 58 11.44 -20.32 -6.16
C GLY A 58 11.34 -20.62 -7.67
N ARG A 59 12.32 -21.34 -8.25
CA ARG A 59 12.31 -21.71 -9.67
C ARG A 59 11.47 -22.95 -9.99
N VAL A 60 11.23 -23.82 -9.01
CA VAL A 60 10.47 -25.07 -9.23
C VAL A 60 8.95 -24.85 -9.14
N SER A 61 8.51 -23.75 -8.53
CA SER A 61 7.09 -23.47 -8.26
C SER A 61 6.33 -22.76 -9.37
N VAL A 62 6.93 -22.49 -10.54
CA VAL A 62 6.26 -21.74 -11.63
C VAL A 62 5.83 -22.69 -12.74
N ILE A 63 4.76 -23.46 -12.49
CA ILE A 63 3.91 -24.01 -13.54
C ILE A 63 2.66 -23.14 -13.55
N THR A 64 2.64 -22.15 -14.46
CA THR A 64 1.49 -21.27 -14.67
C THR A 64 0.41 -22.00 -15.46
N ASP A 65 -0.83 -21.93 -14.98
CA ASP A 65 -2.03 -22.39 -15.67
C ASP A 65 -2.49 -21.30 -16.67
N PRO A 66 -2.41 -21.55 -18.00
CA PRO A 66 -2.83 -20.59 -19.02
C PRO A 66 -4.34 -20.28 -19.00
N ASP A 67 -5.17 -21.09 -18.36
CA ASP A 67 -6.64 -20.91 -18.37
C ASP A 67 -7.10 -19.77 -17.44
N PHE A 68 -6.26 -19.28 -16.53
CA PHE A 68 -6.64 -18.27 -15.55
C PHE A 68 -6.78 -16.85 -16.16
N ASP A 69 -5.83 -16.41 -16.96
CA ASP A 69 -5.91 -15.12 -17.66
C ASP A 69 -7.06 -15.11 -18.70
N GLN A 70 -7.34 -16.27 -19.30
CA GLN A 70 -8.50 -16.46 -20.16
C GLN A 70 -9.81 -16.27 -19.38
N ASN A 71 -9.91 -16.74 -18.13
CA ASN A 71 -11.09 -16.56 -17.28
C ASN A 71 -11.32 -15.09 -16.88
N ILE A 72 -10.29 -14.31 -16.58
CA ILE A 72 -10.46 -12.87 -16.31
C ILE A 72 -10.90 -12.13 -17.57
N ARG A 73 -10.30 -12.44 -18.73
CA ARG A 73 -10.74 -11.87 -20.02
C ARG A 73 -12.17 -12.28 -20.35
N ASN A 74 -12.54 -13.54 -20.12
CA ASN A 74 -13.90 -14.03 -20.33
C ASN A 74 -14.90 -13.37 -19.38
N VAL A 75 -14.55 -13.12 -18.11
CA VAL A 75 -15.41 -12.38 -17.17
C VAL A 75 -15.54 -10.91 -17.57
N ALA A 76 -14.46 -10.28 -18.04
CA ALA A 76 -14.49 -8.90 -18.52
C ALA A 76 -15.26 -8.75 -19.85
N GLN A 77 -15.10 -9.68 -20.78
CA GLN A 77 -15.71 -9.64 -22.12
C GLN A 77 -17.14 -10.22 -22.17
N ASN A 78 -17.46 -11.25 -21.39
CA ASN A 78 -18.81 -11.86 -21.40
C ASN A 78 -19.83 -11.14 -20.51
N ASN A 79 -19.44 -10.08 -19.79
CA ASN A 79 -20.40 -9.20 -19.14
C ASN A 79 -21.23 -8.35 -20.15
N GLY A 80 -20.92 -8.43 -21.45
CA GLY A 80 -21.74 -7.83 -22.51
C GLY A 80 -22.83 -8.74 -23.09
N ILE A 81 -22.66 -10.07 -23.11
CA ILE A 81 -23.61 -10.98 -23.79
C ILE A 81 -23.56 -12.38 -23.13
N SER A 82 -24.48 -12.66 -22.20
CA SER A 82 -25.06 -13.99 -21.89
C SER A 82 -25.42 -14.11 -20.40
N SER A 83 -26.72 -14.05 -20.12
CA SER A 83 -27.31 -14.30 -18.81
C SER A 83 -27.01 -15.73 -18.32
N GLN A 84 -26.58 -15.87 -17.06
CA GLN A 84 -26.45 -17.11 -16.27
C GLN A 84 -25.05 -17.72 -16.11
N SER A 85 -24.00 -16.91 -15.99
CA SER A 85 -22.85 -17.34 -15.16
C SER A 85 -23.32 -17.41 -13.69
N PRO A 86 -22.94 -18.44 -12.90
CA PRO A 86 -23.25 -18.48 -11.48
C PRO A 86 -22.78 -17.17 -10.86
N ARG A 87 -23.71 -16.36 -10.36
CA ARG A 87 -23.39 -15.14 -9.64
C ARG A 87 -22.46 -15.56 -8.51
N SER A 88 -21.16 -15.32 -8.66
CA SER A 88 -20.24 -15.45 -7.54
C SER A 88 -20.75 -14.45 -6.52
N SER A 89 -21.35 -14.98 -5.46
CA SER A 89 -21.86 -14.16 -4.38
C SER A 89 -20.69 -13.35 -3.89
N GLN A 90 -20.87 -12.03 -3.85
CA GLN A 90 -19.86 -11.15 -3.32
C GLN A 90 -19.43 -11.64 -1.93
N PRO A 91 -18.12 -11.75 -1.65
CA PRO A 91 -17.63 -12.11 -0.33
C PRO A 91 -18.30 -11.30 0.78
N SER A 92 -18.67 -11.97 1.88
CA SER A 92 -19.08 -11.28 3.08
C SER A 92 -17.88 -10.56 3.72
N PHE A 93 -18.16 -9.56 4.55
CA PHE A 93 -17.12 -8.86 5.30
C PHE A 93 -16.28 -9.83 6.14
N GLU A 94 -16.93 -10.80 6.79
CA GLU A 94 -16.30 -11.81 7.63
C GLU A 94 -15.36 -12.70 6.81
N GLN A 95 -15.78 -13.16 5.62
CA GLN A 95 -14.93 -13.98 4.74
C GLN A 95 -13.66 -13.24 4.33
N VAL A 96 -13.77 -11.93 4.03
CA VAL A 96 -12.61 -11.09 3.73
C VAL A 96 -11.75 -10.91 4.98
N MET A 97 -12.35 -10.69 6.15
CA MET A 97 -11.61 -10.54 7.41
C MET A 97 -10.87 -11.81 7.81
N ASP A 98 -11.34 -12.99 7.40
CA ASP A 98 -10.64 -14.24 7.66
C ASP A 98 -9.34 -14.36 6.85
N CYS A 99 -9.22 -13.67 5.71
CA CYS A 99 -7.96 -13.60 4.96
C CYS A 99 -6.85 -12.91 5.76
N TYR A 100 -7.19 -11.92 6.60
CA TYR A 100 -6.20 -11.21 7.41
C TYR A 100 -5.72 -12.08 8.56
N HIS A 101 -4.43 -12.00 8.91
CA HIS A 101 -3.99 -12.50 10.21
C HIS A 101 -4.46 -11.57 11.32
N ASN A 102 -4.70 -12.13 12.52
CA ASN A 102 -5.38 -11.44 13.62
C ASN A 102 -4.77 -10.07 14.00
N TYR A 103 -3.45 -9.92 13.85
CA TYR A 103 -2.72 -8.68 14.15
C TYR A 103 -3.07 -7.55 13.16
N PHE A 104 -3.29 -7.88 11.88
CA PHE A 104 -3.56 -6.92 10.81
C PHE A 104 -5.06 -6.66 10.59
N LYS A 105 -5.95 -7.29 11.37
CA LYS A 105 -7.39 -7.00 11.34
C LYS A 105 -7.69 -5.65 12.01
N PRO A 106 -8.77 -4.95 11.64
CA PRO A 106 -9.24 -3.77 12.35
C PRO A 106 -10.01 -4.19 13.62
N GLN A 107 -9.36 -4.89 14.55
CA GLN A 107 -10.00 -5.43 15.77
C GLN A 107 -10.65 -4.31 16.58
N LEU A 108 -9.94 -3.19 16.74
CA LEU A 108 -10.43 -2.03 17.50
C LEU A 108 -11.73 -1.46 16.92
N ASN A 109 -11.96 -1.55 15.61
CA ASN A 109 -13.13 -0.99 14.93
C ASN A 109 -14.11 -2.07 14.41
N MET A 110 -13.87 -3.34 14.72
CA MET A 110 -14.60 -4.46 14.12
C MET A 110 -16.11 -4.38 14.33
N ALA A 111 -16.55 -3.99 15.53
CA ALA A 111 -17.97 -3.83 15.85
C ALA A 111 -18.64 -2.74 14.99
N ASN A 112 -17.98 -1.60 14.83
CA ASN A 112 -18.45 -0.49 14.00
C ASN A 112 -18.51 -0.88 12.52
N LEU A 113 -17.48 -1.57 12.02
CA LEU A 113 -17.42 -2.03 10.63
C LEU A 113 -18.50 -3.06 10.32
N ARG A 114 -18.78 -4.01 11.23
CA ARG A 114 -19.90 -4.97 11.06
C ARG A 114 -21.24 -4.27 11.02
N ALA A 115 -21.50 -3.36 11.97
CA ALA A 115 -22.74 -2.60 12.00
C ALA A 115 -22.91 -1.73 10.75
N TYR A 116 -21.82 -1.11 10.29
CA TYR A 116 -21.81 -0.31 9.08
C TYR A 116 -22.00 -1.16 7.81
N ALA A 117 -21.35 -2.32 7.68
CA ALA A 117 -21.51 -3.21 6.54
C ALA A 117 -22.98 -3.63 6.28
N LEU A 118 -23.80 -3.68 7.33
CA LEU A 118 -25.22 -4.00 7.27
C LEU A 118 -26.13 -2.76 7.13
N SER A 119 -25.58 -1.55 7.18
CA SER A 119 -26.38 -0.33 7.18
C SER A 119 -26.74 0.14 5.75
N PRO A 120 -27.87 0.83 5.58
CA PRO A 120 -28.22 1.48 4.31
C PRO A 120 -27.15 2.48 3.85
N ASP A 121 -26.52 3.19 4.80
CA ASP A 121 -25.46 4.16 4.51
C ASP A 121 -24.26 3.51 3.80
N CYS A 122 -23.86 2.29 4.18
CA CYS A 122 -22.75 1.61 3.53
C CYS A 122 -23.08 1.29 2.07
N SER A 123 -24.31 0.87 1.80
CA SER A 123 -24.77 0.65 0.42
C SER A 123 -24.75 1.95 -0.37
N ARG A 124 -25.28 3.05 0.19
CA ARG A 124 -25.23 4.38 -0.45
C ARG A 124 -23.80 4.83 -0.72
N HIS A 125 -22.90 4.72 0.26
CA HIS A 125 -21.50 5.11 0.12
C HIS A 125 -20.75 4.27 -0.91
N LYS A 126 -21.04 2.96 -1.03
CA LYS A 126 -20.45 2.10 -2.06
C LYS A 126 -20.78 2.58 -3.48
N GLU A 127 -21.98 3.10 -3.70
CA GLU A 127 -22.38 3.64 -5.01
C GLU A 127 -21.61 4.91 -5.41
N THR A 128 -21.07 5.65 -4.44
CA THR A 128 -20.22 6.83 -4.69
C THR A 128 -18.83 6.47 -5.17
N ALA A 129 -18.45 5.18 -5.10
CA ALA A 129 -17.08 4.78 -5.32
C ALA A 129 -16.65 4.94 -6.79
N LYS A 130 -15.50 5.56 -6.99
CA LYS A 130 -14.91 5.86 -8.31
C LYS A 130 -13.43 5.49 -8.32
N ILE A 131 -12.94 5.10 -9.49
CA ILE A 131 -11.57 4.72 -9.76
C ILE A 131 -11.00 5.75 -10.74
N TYR A 132 -10.05 6.54 -10.30
CA TYR A 132 -9.34 7.51 -11.14
C TYR A 132 -8.01 6.91 -11.56
N PHE A 133 -7.72 6.87 -12.86
CA PHE A 133 -6.52 6.22 -13.38
C PHE A 133 -5.81 7.07 -14.45
N ASN A 134 -4.52 6.84 -14.61
CA ASN A 134 -3.70 7.50 -15.62
C ASN A 134 -3.79 6.72 -16.95
N ALA A 135 -4.53 7.25 -17.93
CA ALA A 135 -4.66 6.60 -19.24
C ALA A 135 -3.36 6.58 -20.06
N GLU A 136 -2.38 7.43 -19.72
CA GLU A 136 -1.04 7.32 -20.33
C GLU A 136 -0.24 6.11 -19.81
N GLN A 137 -0.64 5.52 -18.68
CA GLN A 137 0.06 4.40 -18.05
C GLN A 137 -0.61 3.05 -18.31
N MET A 138 -1.92 3.03 -18.53
CA MET A 138 -2.68 1.80 -18.73
C MET A 138 -4.05 2.05 -19.37
N VAL A 139 -4.62 1.00 -19.93
CA VAL A 139 -6.00 0.96 -20.41
C VAL A 139 -7.00 0.67 -19.28
N SER A 140 -8.29 0.89 -19.53
CA SER A 140 -9.37 0.70 -18.55
C SER A 140 -9.44 -0.71 -17.94
N SER A 141 -9.19 -1.76 -18.74
CA SER A 141 -9.16 -3.16 -18.29
C SER A 141 -8.06 -3.39 -17.24
N ASP A 142 -6.87 -2.85 -17.49
CA ASP A 142 -5.73 -2.90 -16.57
C ASP A 142 -5.99 -2.09 -15.30
N ALA A 143 -6.67 -0.93 -15.40
CA ALA A 143 -7.06 -0.13 -14.24
C ALA A 143 -8.02 -0.88 -13.31
N LEU A 144 -9.02 -1.57 -13.86
CA LEU A 144 -9.90 -2.45 -13.08
C LEU A 144 -9.12 -3.61 -12.47
N ARG A 145 -8.18 -4.22 -13.20
CA ARG A 145 -7.35 -5.30 -12.68
C ARG A 145 -6.51 -4.83 -11.49
N VAL A 146 -5.92 -3.64 -11.57
CA VAL A 146 -5.15 -3.03 -10.47
C VAL A 146 -6.03 -2.68 -9.28
N ALA A 147 -7.24 -2.17 -9.50
CA ALA A 147 -8.20 -1.96 -8.41
C ALA A 147 -8.67 -3.27 -7.77
N PHE A 148 -8.73 -4.36 -8.55
CA PHE A 148 -9.21 -5.66 -8.10
C PHE A 148 -8.16 -6.48 -7.36
N GLN A 149 -7.00 -6.69 -7.97
CA GLN A 149 -5.97 -7.62 -7.55
C GLN A 149 -4.95 -6.93 -6.62
N ARG A 150 -5.45 -6.50 -5.46
CA ARG A 150 -4.66 -5.92 -4.36
C ARG A 150 -4.44 -6.95 -3.27
N GLU A 151 -3.48 -6.71 -2.40
CA GLU A 151 -3.24 -7.57 -1.23
C GLU A 151 -3.92 -6.99 0.01
N PRO A 152 -4.35 -7.82 0.98
CA PRO A 152 -4.88 -7.35 2.26
C PRO A 152 -4.02 -6.29 2.95
N THR A 153 -2.70 -6.41 2.81
CA THR A 153 -1.68 -5.60 3.46
C THR A 153 -0.47 -5.42 2.54
N ASN A 154 0.45 -4.49 2.86
CA ASN A 154 1.61 -4.19 2.02
C ASN A 154 2.87 -5.00 2.36
N ILE A 155 3.80 -5.07 1.41
CA ILE A 155 5.01 -5.92 1.46
C ILE A 155 5.96 -5.51 2.60
N ALA A 156 6.05 -4.22 2.90
CA ALA A 156 6.96 -3.68 3.89
C ALA A 156 6.72 -4.22 5.33
N MET A 157 5.54 -4.79 5.58
CA MET A 157 5.18 -5.38 6.88
C MET A 157 5.62 -6.85 7.05
N GLY A 158 6.37 -7.42 6.09
CA GLY A 158 7.00 -8.74 6.17
C GLY A 158 6.22 -9.93 5.58
N TYR A 159 6.63 -11.16 5.88
CA TYR A 159 5.94 -12.38 5.42
C TYR A 159 4.74 -12.72 6.32
N ASN A 160 3.79 -13.50 5.80
CA ASN A 160 2.66 -14.05 6.58
C ASN A 160 1.79 -12.97 7.23
N GLN A 161 1.32 -12.01 6.45
CA GLN A 161 0.39 -10.97 6.93
C GLN A 161 -1.08 -11.33 6.69
N TYR A 162 -1.32 -12.18 5.70
CA TYR A 162 -2.63 -12.71 5.32
C TYR A 162 -2.48 -14.14 4.79
N ASP A 163 -3.59 -14.88 4.79
CA ASP A 163 -3.69 -16.24 4.27
C ASP A 163 -3.90 -16.19 2.75
N LYS A 164 -2.85 -16.53 1.99
CA LYS A 164 -2.85 -16.54 0.52
C LYS A 164 -3.80 -17.58 -0.06
N ASP A 165 -3.96 -18.73 0.60
CA ASP A 165 -4.86 -19.78 0.12
C ASP A 165 -6.32 -19.38 0.34
N GLN A 166 -6.60 -18.68 1.44
CA GLN A 166 -7.91 -18.10 1.65
C GLN A 166 -8.21 -16.97 0.65
N LEU A 167 -7.24 -16.12 0.35
CA LEU A 167 -7.35 -15.10 -0.69
C LEU A 167 -7.65 -15.74 -2.06
N GLN A 168 -6.93 -16.80 -2.42
CA GLN A 168 -7.16 -17.55 -3.67
C GLN A 168 -8.55 -18.16 -3.71
N ARG A 169 -8.99 -18.81 -2.63
CA ARG A 169 -10.35 -19.39 -2.56
C ARG A 169 -11.44 -18.32 -2.69
N LEU A 170 -11.21 -17.14 -2.12
CA LEU A 170 -12.22 -16.08 -2.04
C LEU A 170 -12.27 -15.19 -3.29
N LEU A 171 -11.11 -14.84 -3.82
CA LEU A 171 -10.95 -13.82 -4.88
C LEU A 171 -10.31 -14.35 -6.15
N GLY A 172 -9.80 -15.58 -6.13
CA GLY A 172 -9.19 -16.22 -7.29
C GLY A 172 -7.71 -15.90 -7.50
N TYR A 173 -7.04 -15.19 -6.59
CA TYR A 173 -5.59 -14.92 -6.69
C TYR A 173 -4.90 -15.02 -5.32
N GLN A 174 -3.62 -15.42 -5.32
CA GLN A 174 -2.80 -15.52 -4.10
C GLN A 174 -2.00 -14.26 -3.79
N VAL A 175 -1.63 -13.49 -4.82
CA VAL A 175 -0.81 -12.27 -4.73
C VAL A 175 -1.36 -11.21 -5.67
N GLY A 176 -1.18 -9.93 -5.33
CA GLY A 176 -1.65 -8.82 -6.16
C GLY A 176 -0.86 -8.69 -7.46
N VAL A 177 -1.38 -7.92 -8.42
CA VAL A 177 -0.75 -7.74 -9.76
C VAL A 177 0.70 -7.25 -9.71
N TYR A 178 1.07 -6.54 -8.66
CA TYR A 178 2.40 -5.99 -8.51
C TYR A 178 3.43 -7.02 -8.05
N ASN A 179 2.99 -8.04 -7.31
CA ASN A 179 3.83 -9.13 -6.80
C ASN A 179 3.77 -10.38 -7.67
N ASP A 180 2.77 -10.47 -8.54
CA ASP A 180 2.72 -11.49 -9.57
C ASP A 180 3.75 -11.17 -10.69
N SER A 181 4.87 -11.88 -10.68
CA SER A 181 5.92 -11.79 -11.70
C SER A 181 5.46 -12.17 -13.12
N SER A 182 4.31 -12.86 -13.24
CA SER A 182 3.70 -13.26 -14.50
C SER A 182 2.64 -12.26 -14.98
N ALA A 183 2.09 -11.40 -14.10
CA ALA A 183 1.05 -10.46 -14.48
C ALA A 183 1.52 -9.42 -15.51
N ARG A 184 0.87 -9.42 -16.67
CA ARG A 184 1.10 -8.48 -17.76
C ARG A 184 -0.11 -7.58 -17.98
N LYS A 185 0.18 -6.33 -18.36
CA LYS A 185 -0.76 -5.39 -18.94
C LYS A 185 -1.21 -5.86 -20.33
N GLU A 186 -2.21 -5.20 -20.88
CA GLU A 186 -2.71 -5.46 -22.23
C GLU A 186 -1.63 -5.24 -23.31
N ASP A 187 -0.72 -4.28 -23.10
CA ASP A 187 0.42 -4.00 -24.00
C ASP A 187 1.60 -5.00 -23.85
N GLY A 188 1.46 -6.01 -22.99
CA GLY A 188 2.48 -7.02 -22.71
C GLY A 188 3.57 -6.58 -21.73
N SER A 189 3.55 -5.33 -21.24
CA SER A 189 4.45 -4.87 -20.19
C SER A 189 4.08 -5.45 -18.82
N LEU A 190 5.05 -5.42 -17.90
CA LEU A 190 4.88 -5.95 -16.54
C LEU A 190 4.26 -4.91 -15.60
N PHE A 191 3.22 -5.30 -14.84
CA PHE A 191 2.66 -4.43 -13.79
C PHE A 191 3.73 -4.04 -12.76
N SER A 192 4.65 -4.93 -12.42
CA SER A 192 5.73 -4.65 -11.45
C SER A 192 6.78 -3.64 -11.93
N ARG A 193 6.84 -3.32 -13.22
CA ARG A 193 7.92 -2.49 -13.81
C ARG A 193 7.53 -1.06 -14.13
N LEU A 194 6.27 -0.81 -14.46
CA LEU A 194 5.79 0.49 -14.88
C LEU A 194 4.76 1.01 -13.89
N PRO A 195 4.71 2.33 -13.63
CA PRO A 195 3.73 2.93 -12.74
C PRO A 195 2.33 2.53 -13.16
N ASN A 196 1.50 2.21 -12.16
CA ASN A 196 0.11 1.83 -12.35
C ASN A 196 -0.77 2.61 -11.38
N THR A 197 -0.85 3.91 -11.60
CA THR A 197 -1.50 4.80 -10.65
C THR A 197 -3.00 4.71 -10.79
N VAL A 198 -3.63 4.11 -9.77
CA VAL A 198 -5.07 3.94 -9.64
C VAL A 198 -5.50 4.44 -8.27
N SER A 199 -6.24 5.54 -8.25
CA SER A 199 -6.75 6.16 -7.03
C SER A 199 -8.21 5.80 -6.82
N ILE A 200 -8.62 5.57 -5.58
CA ILE A 200 -9.99 5.16 -5.28
C ILE A 200 -10.63 6.19 -4.37
N TYR A 201 -11.76 6.73 -4.82
CA TYR A 201 -12.61 7.65 -4.08
C TYR A 201 -13.82 6.90 -3.53
N SER A 202 -14.28 7.26 -2.33
CA SER A 202 -15.64 6.98 -1.88
C SER A 202 -16.00 7.87 -0.69
N GLU A 203 -17.29 8.11 -0.49
CA GLU A 203 -17.82 8.47 0.82
C GLU A 203 -17.71 7.30 1.79
N THR A 204 -17.64 7.58 3.09
CA THR A 204 -17.59 6.58 4.16
C THR A 204 -17.86 7.20 5.53
N TYR A 205 -17.89 6.35 6.56
CA TYR A 205 -17.81 6.83 7.94
C TYR A 205 -16.40 6.82 8.49
N LEU A 206 -16.13 7.82 9.32
CA LEU A 206 -14.97 7.94 10.18
C LEU A 206 -15.41 7.91 11.65
N TRP A 207 -14.77 7.08 12.45
CA TRP A 207 -14.94 6.97 13.89
C TRP A 207 -13.74 7.59 14.60
N PRO A 208 -13.91 8.74 15.29
CA PRO A 208 -12.81 9.41 15.99
C PRO A 208 -12.16 8.53 17.07
N ASN A 209 -12.96 7.63 17.66
CA ASN A 209 -12.52 6.61 18.61
C ASN A 209 -13.01 5.25 18.07
N PRO A 210 -12.16 4.49 17.35
CA PRO A 210 -12.51 3.19 16.80
C PRO A 210 -13.17 2.27 17.83
N GLY A 211 -14.26 1.60 17.44
CA GLY A 211 -15.06 0.73 18.30
C GLY A 211 -16.02 1.43 19.26
N GLN A 212 -16.03 2.77 19.31
CA GLN A 212 -16.96 3.55 20.13
C GLN A 212 -18.06 4.19 19.29
N ALA A 213 -19.10 4.70 19.97
CA ALA A 213 -20.14 5.50 19.35
C ALA A 213 -19.62 6.85 18.84
N GLY A 214 -20.33 7.43 17.88
CA GLY A 214 -19.96 8.67 17.22
C GLY A 214 -19.22 8.42 15.91
N LYS A 215 -19.84 8.87 14.82
CA LYS A 215 -19.30 8.75 13.45
C LYS A 215 -19.44 10.08 12.73
N LYS A 216 -18.49 10.37 11.84
CA LYS A 216 -18.49 11.53 10.94
C LYS A 216 -18.56 11.00 9.52
N GLU A 217 -19.43 11.59 8.70
CA GLU A 217 -19.48 11.27 7.28
C GLU A 217 -18.41 12.07 6.55
N VAL A 218 -17.48 11.37 5.91
CA VAL A 218 -16.32 11.93 5.21
C VAL A 218 -16.17 11.26 3.86
N ALA A 219 -15.40 11.87 2.97
CA ALA A 219 -14.95 11.25 1.74
C ALA A 219 -13.45 11.00 1.84
N ILE A 220 -12.99 9.91 1.23
CA ILE A 220 -11.58 9.54 1.22
C ILE A 220 -11.16 9.34 -0.23
N LEU A 221 -10.03 9.92 -0.60
CA LEU A 221 -9.32 9.57 -1.83
C LEU A 221 -8.05 8.83 -1.43
N SER A 222 -8.03 7.51 -1.64
CA SER A 222 -6.83 6.69 -1.49
C SER A 222 -5.96 6.88 -2.72
N LEU A 223 -4.87 7.61 -2.54
CA LEU A 223 -4.03 8.18 -3.58
C LEU A 223 -2.64 7.52 -3.50
N PRO A 224 -2.28 6.63 -4.46
CA PRO A 224 -1.00 5.95 -4.41
C PRO A 224 0.11 6.84 -4.93
N ALA A 225 1.02 7.24 -4.03
CA ALA A 225 2.20 7.99 -4.39
C ALA A 225 3.42 7.08 -4.56
N PRO A 226 4.45 7.47 -5.34
CA PRO A 226 5.69 6.70 -5.46
C PRO A 226 6.32 6.41 -4.10
N ALA A 227 6.36 5.13 -3.73
CA ALA A 227 7.07 4.63 -2.56
C ALA A 227 8.53 4.33 -2.95
N LEU A 228 9.44 5.19 -2.51
CA LEU A 228 10.89 5.15 -2.73
C LEU A 228 11.64 5.03 -1.39
N ASP A 229 11.03 4.34 -0.44
CA ASP A 229 11.56 4.08 0.90
C ASP A 229 12.46 2.83 0.94
N THR A 230 12.34 1.96 -0.06
CA THR A 230 13.23 0.81 -0.30
C THR A 230 13.32 0.50 -1.80
N SER A 231 14.47 -0.03 -2.24
CA SER A 231 14.66 -0.50 -3.63
C SER A 231 13.79 -1.70 -4.01
N GLU A 232 13.20 -2.36 -3.01
CA GLU A 232 12.27 -3.48 -3.18
C GLU A 232 10.85 -3.00 -3.51
N GLN A 233 10.54 -1.71 -3.33
CA GLN A 233 9.25 -1.18 -3.70
C GLN A 233 9.02 -1.34 -5.21
N PRO A 234 7.81 -1.74 -5.63
CA PRO A 234 7.46 -1.74 -7.03
C PRO A 234 7.64 -0.36 -7.65
N HIS A 235 8.07 -0.36 -8.91
CA HIS A 235 8.37 0.85 -9.68
C HIS A 235 9.53 1.71 -9.15
N TYR A 236 10.26 1.30 -8.11
CA TYR A 236 11.46 2.02 -7.66
C TYR A 236 12.42 2.30 -8.83
N THR A 237 12.70 1.27 -9.63
CA THR A 237 13.56 1.36 -10.82
C THR A 237 12.97 2.20 -11.96
N TYR A 238 11.68 2.53 -11.93
CA TYR A 238 11.10 3.48 -12.88
C TYR A 238 11.52 4.91 -12.52
N TYR A 239 11.48 5.26 -11.23
CA TYR A 239 11.79 6.59 -10.72
C TYR A 239 13.28 6.81 -10.46
N ILE A 240 14.09 5.76 -10.36
CA ILE A 240 15.54 5.86 -10.16
C ILE A 240 16.28 5.53 -11.45
N ASP A 241 17.20 6.40 -11.86
CA ASP A 241 18.14 6.15 -12.94
C ASP A 241 19.19 5.14 -12.48
N ASN A 242 19.12 3.90 -12.99
CA ASN A 242 20.03 2.81 -12.63
C ASN A 242 21.51 3.11 -12.93
N THR A 243 21.82 4.04 -13.84
CA THR A 243 23.21 4.38 -14.18
C THR A 243 23.85 5.32 -13.17
N GLN A 244 23.03 6.18 -12.55
CA GLN A 244 23.50 7.19 -11.60
C GLN A 244 23.08 6.88 -10.16
N SER A 245 22.17 5.92 -9.96
CA SER A 245 21.44 5.68 -8.71
C SER A 245 20.80 6.96 -8.16
N ARG A 246 20.21 7.76 -9.05
CA ARG A 246 19.61 9.06 -8.74
C ARG A 246 18.13 9.12 -9.10
N LEU A 247 17.38 9.96 -8.38
CA LEU A 247 16.00 10.26 -8.72
C LEU A 247 15.91 10.87 -10.13
N ASN A 248 15.11 10.23 -10.99
CA ASN A 248 14.69 10.79 -12.26
C ASN A 248 13.64 11.87 -12.00
N ARG A 249 14.11 13.12 -11.91
CA ARG A 249 13.31 14.30 -11.60
C ARG A 249 12.07 14.43 -12.50
N GLU A 250 12.21 14.24 -13.80
CA GLU A 250 11.10 14.46 -14.74
C GLU A 250 9.99 13.43 -14.56
N LYS A 251 10.35 12.16 -14.35
CA LYS A 251 9.35 11.10 -14.08
C LYS A 251 8.62 11.34 -12.76
N TYR A 252 9.36 11.66 -11.70
CA TYR A 252 8.76 11.92 -10.38
C TYR A 252 7.88 13.18 -10.40
N LYS A 253 8.33 14.25 -11.07
CA LYS A 253 7.55 15.47 -11.27
C LYS A 253 6.25 15.20 -12.03
N LYS A 254 6.33 14.48 -13.15
CA LYS A 254 5.16 14.10 -13.94
C LYS A 254 4.13 13.33 -13.10
N GLU A 255 4.61 12.40 -12.26
CA GLU A 255 3.73 11.65 -11.37
C GLU A 255 3.08 12.55 -10.32
N MET A 256 3.83 13.44 -9.66
CA MET A 256 3.25 14.40 -8.70
C MET A 256 2.20 15.31 -9.36
N ASP A 257 2.47 15.81 -10.56
CA ASP A 257 1.52 16.63 -11.32
C ASP A 257 0.24 15.84 -11.63
N PHE A 258 0.36 14.57 -12.02
CA PHE A 258 -0.79 13.67 -12.24
C PHE A 258 -1.61 13.47 -10.96
N LEU A 259 -0.96 13.13 -9.83
CA LEU A 259 -1.66 12.91 -8.56
C LEU A 259 -2.46 14.14 -8.11
N PHE A 260 -1.91 15.34 -8.30
CA PHE A 260 -2.63 16.58 -8.00
C PHE A 260 -3.76 16.89 -8.98
N LYS A 261 -3.64 16.53 -10.26
CA LYS A 261 -4.76 16.58 -11.21
C LYS A 261 -5.89 15.64 -10.80
N THR A 262 -5.56 14.46 -10.27
CA THR A 262 -6.55 13.52 -9.75
C THR A 262 -7.33 14.11 -8.58
N ILE A 263 -6.63 14.76 -7.63
CA ILE A 263 -7.29 15.46 -6.50
C ILE A 263 -8.21 16.57 -7.03
N GLU A 264 -7.77 17.35 -8.01
CA GLU A 264 -8.58 18.39 -8.63
C GLU A 264 -9.83 17.80 -9.31
N GLN A 265 -9.68 16.74 -10.09
CA GLN A 265 -10.80 16.10 -10.78
C GLN A 265 -11.84 15.59 -9.77
N VAL A 266 -11.40 14.94 -8.70
CA VAL A 266 -12.28 14.49 -7.60
C VAL A 266 -13.04 15.65 -6.97
N LEU A 267 -12.35 16.76 -6.68
CA LEU A 267 -13.00 17.94 -6.11
C LEU A 267 -14.07 18.52 -7.02
N ARG A 268 -13.80 18.58 -8.33
CA ARG A 268 -14.77 19.08 -9.31
C ARG A 268 -15.96 18.14 -9.46
N ASP A 269 -15.72 16.83 -9.55
CA ASP A 269 -16.75 15.79 -9.64
C ASP A 269 -17.70 15.79 -8.44
N CYS A 270 -17.13 16.02 -7.25
CA CYS A 270 -17.82 15.87 -5.98
C CYS A 270 -18.24 17.21 -5.34
N ARG A 271 -17.97 18.34 -6.02
CA ARG A 271 -18.15 19.70 -5.48
C ARG A 271 -19.53 19.88 -4.87
N ASP A 272 -20.57 19.53 -5.63
CA ASP A 272 -21.97 19.77 -5.27
C ASP A 272 -22.77 18.47 -5.11
N SER A 273 -22.17 17.31 -5.42
CA SER A 273 -22.85 16.02 -5.43
C SER A 273 -22.57 15.18 -4.18
N ALA A 274 -21.41 15.37 -3.55
CA ALA A 274 -21.03 14.60 -2.37
C ALA A 274 -21.95 14.87 -1.18
N PHE A 275 -22.01 13.89 -0.27
CA PHE A 275 -22.72 13.99 1.00
C PHE A 275 -24.20 14.32 0.82
N GLU A 276 -24.84 13.64 -0.12
CA GLU A 276 -26.25 13.85 -0.49
C GLU A 276 -26.52 15.28 -0.98
N GLY A 277 -25.61 15.82 -1.79
CA GLY A 277 -25.75 17.13 -2.40
C GLY A 277 -25.27 18.31 -1.53
N ARG A 278 -24.64 18.04 -0.39
CA ARG A 278 -24.04 19.10 0.47
C ARG A 278 -22.67 19.55 -0.03
N GLY A 279 -22.01 18.73 -0.84
CA GLY A 279 -20.71 19.03 -1.41
C GLY A 279 -19.54 18.90 -0.45
N VAL A 280 -18.33 18.87 -1.01
CA VAL A 280 -17.10 18.84 -0.20
C VAL A 280 -16.85 20.23 0.40
N GLN A 281 -16.71 20.28 1.73
CA GLN A 281 -16.55 21.54 2.46
C GLN A 281 -15.08 21.88 2.74
N ARG A 282 -14.25 20.86 2.94
CA ARG A 282 -12.84 21.02 3.28
C ARG A 282 -12.01 19.89 2.67
N LEU A 283 -10.90 20.24 2.04
CA LEU A 283 -9.89 19.32 1.57
C LEU A 283 -8.80 19.16 2.63
N VAL A 284 -8.61 17.94 3.12
CA VAL A 284 -7.54 17.57 4.04
C VAL A 284 -6.42 16.89 3.25
N LEU A 285 -5.41 17.66 2.88
CA LEU A 285 -4.22 17.18 2.18
C LEU A 285 -3.26 16.49 3.15
N THR A 286 -2.57 15.46 2.67
CA THR A 286 -1.43 14.85 3.33
C THR A 286 -0.15 15.11 2.56
N LYS A 287 1.01 14.85 3.18
CA LYS A 287 2.31 14.86 2.49
C LYS A 287 2.55 13.54 1.72
N PHE A 288 1.62 13.16 0.86
CA PHE A 288 1.72 11.92 0.07
C PHE A 288 2.99 11.91 -0.79
N GLY A 289 3.65 10.74 -0.87
CA GLY A 289 4.92 10.59 -1.58
C GLY A 289 6.12 11.27 -0.92
N GLN A 290 5.97 11.87 0.26
CA GLN A 290 7.04 12.54 0.99
C GLN A 290 7.41 11.79 2.29
N ASN A 291 8.35 12.34 3.06
CA ASN A 291 8.82 11.79 4.34
C ASN A 291 9.31 10.34 4.16
N ASN A 292 8.62 9.37 4.79
CA ASN A 292 8.97 7.96 4.72
C ASN A 292 9.03 7.45 3.28
N PHE A 293 8.13 7.90 2.40
CA PHE A 293 8.09 7.48 0.99
C PHE A 293 9.35 7.83 0.19
N VAL A 294 10.25 8.67 0.71
CA VAL A 294 11.51 9.02 0.04
C VAL A 294 12.72 8.72 0.92
N ALA A 295 12.55 7.86 1.93
CA ALA A 295 13.58 7.59 2.94
C ALA A 295 14.86 6.94 2.39
N ALA A 296 14.78 6.15 1.31
CA ALA A 296 15.96 5.56 0.69
C ALA A 296 16.74 6.54 -0.21
N LEU A 297 16.17 7.71 -0.52
CA LEU A 297 16.84 8.68 -1.39
C LEU A 297 17.96 9.41 -0.64
N GLY A 298 19.06 9.69 -1.37
CA GLY A 298 20.11 10.59 -0.90
C GLY A 298 19.56 11.99 -0.59
N PRO A 299 20.21 12.78 0.28
CA PRO A 299 19.69 14.09 0.72
C PRO A 299 19.34 15.06 -0.44
N GLN A 300 20.16 15.09 -1.49
CA GLN A 300 19.89 15.93 -2.67
C GLN A 300 18.63 15.50 -3.42
N ASP A 301 18.44 14.19 -3.59
CA ASP A 301 17.31 13.65 -4.34
C ASP A 301 16.01 13.73 -3.52
N ARG A 302 16.08 13.64 -2.18
CA ARG A 302 14.95 13.98 -1.30
C ARG A 302 14.52 15.43 -1.46
N GLU A 303 15.46 16.36 -1.53
CA GLU A 303 15.15 17.77 -1.77
C GLU A 303 14.49 18.00 -3.14
N ILE A 304 14.97 17.29 -4.18
CA ILE A 304 14.33 17.31 -5.50
C ILE A 304 12.89 16.79 -5.42
N ALA A 305 12.64 15.69 -4.70
CA ALA A 305 11.29 15.15 -4.51
C ALA A 305 10.36 16.16 -3.80
N HIS A 306 10.84 16.78 -2.70
CA HIS A 306 10.12 17.83 -1.98
C HIS A 306 9.77 19.02 -2.88
N GLU A 307 10.71 19.49 -3.70
CA GLU A 307 10.49 20.61 -4.62
C GLU A 307 9.50 20.23 -5.75
N CYS A 308 9.53 18.99 -6.25
CA CYS A 308 8.54 18.52 -7.21
C CYS A 308 7.12 18.54 -6.61
N PHE A 309 6.95 18.02 -5.40
CA PHE A 309 5.68 18.05 -4.68
C PHE A 309 5.18 19.48 -4.44
N LYS A 310 6.06 20.36 -3.97
CA LYS A 310 5.74 21.77 -3.71
C LYS A 310 5.30 22.51 -4.97
N GLN A 311 6.00 22.30 -6.09
CA GLN A 311 5.63 22.88 -7.38
C GLN A 311 4.25 22.39 -7.84
N ALA A 312 4.02 21.08 -7.84
CA ALA A 312 2.74 20.49 -8.24
C ALA A 312 1.59 20.99 -7.36
N LYS A 313 1.79 21.05 -6.04
CA LYS A 313 0.84 21.62 -5.06
C LYS A 313 0.50 23.08 -5.35
N ASN A 314 1.51 23.91 -5.64
CA ASN A 314 1.28 25.33 -5.92
C ASN A 314 0.44 25.53 -7.17
N HIS A 315 0.72 24.78 -8.25
CA HIS A 315 -0.11 24.80 -9.45
C HIS A 315 -1.54 24.29 -9.15
N PHE A 316 -1.68 23.23 -8.37
CA PHE A 316 -2.97 22.73 -7.93
C PHE A 316 -3.79 23.79 -7.20
N CYS A 317 -3.22 24.45 -6.18
CA CYS A 317 -3.92 25.49 -5.42
C CYS A 317 -4.39 26.64 -6.32
N GLN A 318 -3.62 27.02 -7.35
CA GLN A 318 -4.04 28.02 -8.33
C GLN A 318 -5.23 27.54 -9.16
N ARG A 319 -5.22 26.27 -9.60
CA ARG A 319 -6.29 25.70 -10.43
C ARG A 319 -7.61 25.49 -9.69
N ILE A 320 -7.57 25.24 -8.38
CA ILE A 320 -8.79 25.04 -7.56
C ILE A 320 -9.27 26.32 -6.85
N ALA A 321 -8.67 27.47 -7.11
CA ALA A 321 -9.02 28.72 -6.43
C ALA A 321 -10.50 29.13 -6.65
N ASP A 322 -11.09 28.73 -7.77
CA ASP A 322 -12.51 28.96 -8.11
C ASP A 322 -13.50 28.12 -7.28
N LEU A 323 -13.02 27.06 -6.64
CA LEU A 323 -13.86 26.16 -5.86
C LEU A 323 -14.24 26.74 -4.49
N ASN A 324 -13.49 27.73 -4.00
CA ASN A 324 -13.68 28.35 -2.67
C ASN A 324 -13.77 27.31 -1.54
N ILE A 325 -12.93 26.27 -1.60
CA ILE A 325 -12.87 25.20 -0.61
C ILE A 325 -11.77 25.48 0.43
N GLU A 326 -12.03 25.17 1.69
CA GLU A 326 -11.00 25.22 2.73
C GLU A 326 -9.95 24.12 2.46
N VAL A 327 -8.67 24.48 2.34
CA VAL A 327 -7.58 23.52 2.17
C VAL A 327 -6.69 23.52 3.41
N VAL A 328 -6.57 22.35 4.03
CA VAL A 328 -5.73 22.16 5.23
C VAL A 328 -4.70 21.07 4.98
N LEU A 329 -3.49 21.25 5.52
CA LEU A 329 -2.44 20.23 5.48
C LEU A 329 -2.43 19.44 6.80
N SER A 330 -2.61 18.13 6.73
CA SER A 330 -2.50 17.22 7.86
C SER A 330 -1.06 16.72 8.03
N VAL A 331 -0.54 16.85 9.26
CA VAL A 331 0.77 16.33 9.67
C VAL A 331 0.55 15.33 10.79
N TYR A 332 0.70 14.06 10.45
CA TYR A 332 0.51 12.93 11.35
C TYR A 332 1.84 12.55 12.02
N GLY A 333 1.82 12.21 13.32
CA GLY A 333 3.01 11.77 14.06
C GLY A 333 3.71 12.84 14.94
N GLY A 334 3.18 14.06 15.02
CA GLY A 334 3.31 14.93 16.20
C GLY A 334 4.64 15.63 16.51
N ASN A 335 5.74 15.46 15.77
CA ASN A 335 7.05 15.91 16.26
C ASN A 335 7.73 17.07 15.53
N GLU A 336 7.17 17.62 14.44
CA GLU A 336 7.80 18.78 13.81
C GLU A 336 6.85 19.97 13.68
N PRO A 337 7.23 21.16 14.19
CA PRO A 337 6.61 22.40 13.76
C PRO A 337 6.93 22.57 12.27
N VAL A 338 5.93 22.37 11.42
CA VAL A 338 6.04 22.66 9.99
C VAL A 338 6.05 24.18 9.83
N GLN A 339 7.23 24.78 9.96
CA GLN A 339 7.42 26.20 9.75
C GLN A 339 7.22 26.50 8.24
N GLY A 340 6.18 27.27 7.91
CA GLY A 340 6.10 27.99 6.63
C GLY A 340 5.45 27.31 5.43
N TRP A 341 4.62 26.27 5.59
CA TRP A 341 4.02 25.57 4.42
C TRP A 341 2.58 25.94 4.09
N HIS A 342 1.76 26.43 5.03
CA HIS A 342 0.36 26.86 4.81
C HIS A 342 -0.18 27.73 5.97
N ASP A 343 -1.24 28.50 5.71
CA ASP A 343 -1.94 29.32 6.72
C ASP A 343 -2.70 28.48 7.76
N GLN A 344 -3.04 27.22 7.44
CA GLN A 344 -3.74 26.31 8.35
C GLN A 344 -3.15 24.89 8.26
N ILE A 345 -2.50 24.48 9.33
CA ILE A 345 -1.91 23.15 9.50
C ILE A 345 -2.69 22.42 10.59
N ILE A 346 -3.18 21.23 10.28
CA ILE A 346 -3.73 20.33 11.27
C ILE A 346 -2.57 19.46 11.76
N THR A 347 -2.09 19.77 12.96
CA THR A 347 -1.17 18.91 13.70
C THR A 347 -1.97 17.95 14.56
N GLY A 348 -1.73 16.64 14.41
CA GLY A 348 -2.28 15.63 15.31
C GLY A 348 -3.04 14.51 14.61
N ASP A 349 -3.92 13.86 15.38
CA ASP A 349 -4.67 12.69 14.96
C ASP A 349 -5.77 13.06 13.95
N ILE A 350 -5.66 12.54 12.72
CA ILE A 350 -6.63 12.79 11.64
C ILE A 350 -8.04 12.35 12.03
N LEU A 351 -8.19 11.27 12.80
CA LEU A 351 -9.49 10.75 13.20
C LEU A 351 -10.23 11.75 14.11
N LYS A 352 -9.47 12.43 14.98
CA LYS A 352 -10.03 13.42 15.92
C LYS A 352 -10.31 14.75 15.24
N SER A 353 -9.41 15.19 14.37
CA SER A 353 -9.44 16.51 13.72
C SER A 353 -10.32 16.60 12.47
N SER A 354 -10.73 15.47 11.89
CA SER A 354 -11.66 15.44 10.77
C SER A 354 -13.05 15.97 11.16
N ARG A 355 -13.81 16.50 10.22
CA ARG A 355 -15.21 16.95 10.38
C ARG A 355 -16.08 16.35 9.28
N VAL A 356 -17.39 16.44 9.46
CA VAL A 356 -18.36 16.06 8.42
C VAL A 356 -18.11 16.92 7.18
N GLY A 357 -18.14 16.30 5.99
CA GLY A 357 -17.92 17.01 4.73
C GLY A 357 -16.46 17.15 4.30
N ASP A 358 -15.52 16.57 5.05
CA ASP A 358 -14.11 16.52 4.66
C ASP A 358 -13.90 15.56 3.48
N LEU A 359 -13.08 15.98 2.52
CA LEU A 359 -12.37 15.08 1.60
C LEU A 359 -10.94 14.88 2.11
N ILE A 360 -10.62 13.67 2.54
CA ILE A 360 -9.31 13.32 3.11
C ILE A 360 -8.47 12.61 2.05
N ILE A 361 -7.25 13.11 1.81
CA ILE A 361 -6.29 12.46 0.93
C ILE A 361 -5.50 11.42 1.73
N ASN A 362 -5.84 10.16 1.52
CA ASN A 362 -5.14 9.04 2.13
C ASN A 362 -3.90 8.68 1.30
N ALA A 363 -2.71 8.94 1.85
CA ALA A 363 -1.44 8.56 1.25
C ALA A 363 -1.27 7.04 1.39
N TRP A 364 -1.50 6.32 0.30
CA TRP A 364 -1.71 4.88 0.31
C TRP A 364 -0.64 4.14 -0.49
N ASP A 365 -0.33 2.92 -0.08
CA ASP A 365 0.56 2.02 -0.82
C ASP A 365 -0.22 1.36 -1.98
N PRO A 366 0.24 1.49 -3.24
CA PRO A 366 -0.46 0.89 -4.38
C PRO A 366 -0.57 -0.63 -4.33
N HIS A 367 0.08 -1.37 -3.42
CA HIS A 367 0.03 -2.83 -3.39
C HIS A 367 -1.06 -3.40 -2.47
N SER A 368 -1.44 -2.64 -1.44
CA SER A 368 -2.39 -3.09 -0.43
C SER A 368 -3.81 -2.65 -0.75
N ALA A 369 -4.77 -3.12 0.05
CA ALA A 369 -6.09 -2.53 0.17
C ALA A 369 -6.01 -1.15 0.85
N PRO A 370 -6.93 -0.22 0.52
CA PRO A 370 -7.03 1.06 1.22
C PRO A 370 -7.16 0.87 2.74
N GLY A 371 -6.37 1.61 3.52
CA GLY A 371 -6.34 1.50 4.99
C GLY A 371 -5.34 0.48 5.54
N ASN A 372 -4.23 0.25 4.84
CA ASN A 372 -3.25 -0.83 5.07
C ASN A 372 -3.02 -1.24 6.54
N GLY A 373 -2.89 -2.55 6.80
CA GLY A 373 -2.38 -3.10 8.06
C GLY A 373 -3.18 -2.81 9.34
N ASN A 374 -4.23 -1.99 9.27
CA ASN A 374 -5.18 -1.64 10.32
C ASN A 374 -4.54 -1.40 11.71
N ASP A 375 -4.73 -2.33 12.65
CA ASP A 375 -4.29 -2.17 14.04
C ASP A 375 -2.78 -2.16 14.21
N SER A 376 -2.07 -2.82 13.29
CA SER A 376 -0.61 -2.96 13.29
C SER A 376 0.13 -1.82 12.59
N ASP A 377 -0.60 -1.03 11.80
CA ASP A 377 -0.01 0.05 11.03
C ASP A 377 -0.19 1.38 11.77
N HIS A 378 0.93 1.97 12.18
CA HIS A 378 0.99 3.26 12.86
C HIS A 378 1.18 4.44 11.90
N SER A 379 1.12 4.22 10.59
CA SER A 379 1.15 5.27 9.58
C SER A 379 -0.19 6.01 9.47
N PHE A 380 -0.25 7.01 8.59
CA PHE A 380 -1.49 7.70 8.25
C PHE A 380 -2.53 6.74 7.64
N ASP A 381 -2.12 5.90 6.71
CA ASP A 381 -3.00 4.93 6.04
C ASP A 381 -3.54 3.89 7.03
N GLY A 382 -2.69 3.41 7.95
CA GLY A 382 -3.12 2.56 9.06
C GLY A 382 -4.19 3.19 9.95
N ALA A 383 -4.05 4.50 10.24
CA ALA A 383 -5.07 5.24 10.98
C ALA A 383 -6.39 5.33 10.19
N ILE A 384 -6.31 5.55 8.86
CA ILE A 384 -7.49 5.56 7.98
C ILE A 384 -8.17 4.19 7.96
N GLY A 385 -7.45 3.08 7.82
CA GLY A 385 -8.04 1.74 7.84
C GLY A 385 -8.71 1.39 9.15
N LYS A 386 -8.05 1.73 10.25
CA LYS A 386 -8.55 1.51 11.62
C LYS A 386 -9.77 2.36 11.94
N GLY A 387 -9.77 3.61 11.50
CA GLY A 387 -10.76 4.60 11.91
C GLY A 387 -11.90 4.80 10.93
N THR A 388 -11.92 4.16 9.77
CA THR A 388 -12.91 4.44 8.72
C THR A 388 -13.48 3.19 8.08
N GLY A 389 -14.56 3.35 7.31
CA GLY A 389 -15.18 2.28 6.55
C GLY A 389 -14.54 2.05 5.17
N VAL A 390 -13.34 2.58 4.92
CA VAL A 390 -12.70 2.59 3.60
C VAL A 390 -12.53 1.20 3.02
N LEU A 391 -12.26 0.18 3.86
CA LEU A 391 -12.09 -1.19 3.40
C LEU A 391 -13.38 -1.75 2.79
N LEU A 392 -14.55 -1.36 3.33
CA LEU A 392 -15.86 -1.79 2.81
C LEU A 392 -16.22 -1.07 1.51
N THR A 393 -15.84 0.20 1.37
CA THR A 393 -16.28 1.06 0.26
C THR A 393 -15.28 1.15 -0.89
N GLN A 394 -13.98 0.98 -0.64
CA GLN A 394 -12.90 1.16 -1.61
C GLN A 394 -12.17 -0.13 -2.01
N THR A 395 -12.56 -1.29 -1.47
CA THR A 395 -12.10 -2.57 -2.02
C THR A 395 -13.15 -3.14 -2.96
N SER A 396 -12.72 -3.58 -4.13
CA SER A 396 -13.55 -4.33 -5.07
C SER A 396 -14.03 -5.68 -4.49
N TRP A 397 -13.39 -6.18 -3.44
CA TRP A 397 -13.80 -7.38 -2.72
C TRP A 397 -15.17 -7.18 -2.08
N LEU A 398 -15.37 -6.00 -1.46
CA LEU A 398 -16.54 -5.63 -0.66
C LEU A 398 -17.40 -4.55 -1.32
N ASN A 399 -17.01 -4.04 -2.49
CA ASN A 399 -17.80 -3.15 -3.32
C ASN A 399 -17.80 -3.56 -4.80
N ASN A 400 -18.91 -4.15 -5.28
CA ASN A 400 -19.05 -4.55 -6.68
C ASN A 400 -19.07 -3.38 -7.66
N ARG A 401 -19.36 -2.14 -7.23
CA ARG A 401 -19.30 -0.95 -8.08
C ARG A 401 -17.92 -0.79 -8.71
N LEU A 402 -16.86 -1.09 -7.97
CA LEU A 402 -15.46 -1.01 -8.41
C LEU A 402 -15.05 -2.09 -9.42
N LYS A 403 -15.95 -3.01 -9.78
CA LYS A 403 -15.74 -4.00 -10.85
C LYS A 403 -16.34 -3.55 -12.19
N GLN A 404 -17.02 -2.40 -12.19
CA GLN A 404 -17.78 -1.91 -13.32
C GLN A 404 -17.03 -0.77 -14.03
N TYR A 405 -17.07 -0.75 -15.37
CA TYR A 405 -16.39 0.26 -16.17
C TYR A 405 -16.92 1.68 -15.89
N GLU A 406 -18.19 1.82 -15.53
CA GLU A 406 -18.81 3.11 -15.20
C GLU A 406 -18.27 3.70 -13.88
N SER A 407 -17.46 2.95 -13.13
CA SER A 407 -16.74 3.50 -11.98
C SER A 407 -15.39 4.13 -12.36
N LEU A 408 -14.89 3.89 -13.57
CA LEU A 408 -13.63 4.43 -14.05
C LEU A 408 -13.79 5.90 -14.48
N VAL A 409 -12.79 6.70 -14.12
CA VAL A 409 -12.63 8.08 -14.56
C VAL A 409 -11.19 8.24 -15.05
N GLU A 410 -11.04 8.62 -16.30
CA GLU A 410 -9.76 9.01 -16.88
C GLU A 410 -9.40 10.43 -16.42
N VAL A 411 -8.15 10.63 -16.00
CA VAL A 411 -7.57 11.92 -15.56
C VAL A 411 -6.39 12.25 -16.46
#